data_AF-A0A9X0D429-F1
#
_entry.id   AF-A0A9X0D429-F1
#
_cell.length_a   1.000
_cell.length_b   1.000
_cell.length_c   1.000
_cell.angle_alpha   90.00
_cell.angle_beta   90.00
_cell.angle_gamma   90.00
#
_symmetry.space_group_name_H-M   'P 1'
#
loop_
_entity.id
_entity.type
_entity.pdbx_description
1 polymer ?
#
loop_
_entity_poly.entity_id
_entity_poly.type
_entity_poly.pdbx_seq_one_letter_code
_entity_poly.pdbx_strand_id
1 'polypeptide(L)'
;MVQLSSHPIANFIVQHLMASTTDKSQAKQMIAELLPHLEEFLAVGHMGVVVRMAEVAVRFEIKQKRMLKALLRAFHCEGKDEQSSAVVLICSLTTYDIFFGTKPDEKEEDNEEKKTSVEESPPSAKLKSINFHGALLLKTLFDFQDPSKLVNSLLSLSLEEVMTLANAPIGSYAIEAFLKSRSVPSEKKHMLIENLKGTFPKLACEKQGSHVVETCWRQAEVTYKETITQELALSEQQLNGNFYGRIVLKNCGVEHFKRKDKTWHEKEQKAARKRKLLEEILEEREESAKHAKKAKLTEDNKSTKLAPEMAVLGFTASGKHAADSEAEDDNDDVNESVDASFENKKRKKHSGSSKSKTKKCERNGSSEADTLTEMEFIDSAIKATKAVKKSKKEQKKKKQ
;
A
#
# COMPACT_ATOMS: atom_id res chain seq x y z
N MET A 1 -8.00 -11.64 -18.85
CA MET A 1 -6.82 -11.07 -18.15
C MET A 1 -5.93 -12.14 -17.55
N VAL A 2 -6.48 -13.20 -16.95
CA VAL A 2 -5.72 -14.29 -16.30
C VAL A 2 -4.62 -14.90 -17.20
N GLN A 3 -4.95 -15.29 -18.44
CA GLN A 3 -3.98 -15.86 -19.37
C GLN A 3 -2.78 -14.93 -19.66
N LEU A 4 -3.03 -13.61 -19.74
CA LEU A 4 -1.98 -12.63 -19.94
C LEU A 4 -1.11 -12.47 -18.70
N SER A 5 -1.71 -12.55 -17.51
CA SER A 5 -0.99 -12.53 -16.23
C SER A 5 -0.08 -13.74 -16.04
N SER A 6 -0.45 -14.91 -16.56
CA SER A 6 0.39 -16.12 -16.52
C SER A 6 1.49 -16.13 -17.59
N HIS A 7 1.39 -15.29 -18.62
CA HIS A 7 2.35 -15.28 -19.72
C HIS A 7 3.69 -14.63 -19.32
N PRO A 8 4.85 -15.21 -19.67
CA PRO A 8 6.18 -14.71 -19.27
C PRO A 8 6.47 -13.24 -19.65
N ILE A 9 5.85 -12.75 -20.73
CA ILE A 9 6.04 -11.38 -21.23
C ILE A 9 4.79 -10.51 -21.03
N ALA A 10 3.59 -11.08 -21.19
CA ALA A 10 2.38 -10.25 -21.23
C ALA A 10 1.93 -9.83 -19.82
N ASN A 11 2.46 -10.48 -18.77
CA ASN A 11 2.17 -10.11 -17.38
C ASN A 11 2.57 -8.64 -17.09
N PHE A 12 3.63 -8.12 -17.72
CA PHE A 12 4.06 -6.73 -17.54
C PHE A 12 3.03 -5.73 -18.09
N ILE A 13 2.30 -6.10 -19.15
CA ILE A 13 1.21 -5.28 -19.70
C ILE A 13 0.07 -5.22 -18.69
N VAL A 14 -0.27 -6.34 -18.05
CA VAL A 14 -1.30 -6.38 -17.01
C VAL A 14 -0.88 -5.57 -15.78
N GLN A 15 0.39 -5.66 -15.37
CA GLN A 15 0.94 -4.82 -14.30
C GLN A 15 0.83 -3.33 -14.64
N HIS A 16 1.15 -2.93 -15.87
CA HIS A 16 1.07 -1.55 -16.32
C HIS A 16 -0.38 -1.06 -16.41
N LEU A 17 -1.30 -1.91 -16.88
CA LEU A 17 -2.74 -1.64 -16.92
C LEU A 17 -3.30 -1.39 -15.52
N MET A 18 -2.97 -2.25 -14.55
CA MET A 18 -3.36 -2.07 -13.15
C MET A 18 -2.78 -0.77 -12.56
N ALA A 19 -1.52 -0.48 -12.86
CA ALA A 19 -0.87 0.76 -12.39
C ALA A 19 -1.53 2.02 -12.96
N SER A 20 -1.95 2.02 -14.23
CA SER A 20 -2.53 3.17 -14.92
C SER A 20 -4.05 3.34 -14.74
N THR A 21 -4.74 2.31 -14.24
CA THR A 21 -6.21 2.37 -14.07
C THR A 21 -6.62 3.45 -13.07
N THR A 22 -7.51 4.34 -13.51
CA THR A 22 -8.10 5.41 -12.67
C THR A 22 -9.54 5.13 -12.27
N ASP A 23 -10.25 4.23 -12.98
CA ASP A 23 -11.63 3.90 -12.67
C ASP A 23 -11.74 2.78 -11.63
N LYS A 24 -12.56 3.03 -10.60
CA LYS A 24 -12.80 2.09 -9.50
C LYS A 24 -13.61 0.87 -9.95
N SER A 25 -14.51 1.02 -10.92
CA SER A 25 -15.31 -0.11 -11.42
C SER A 25 -14.43 -1.11 -12.17
N GLN A 26 -13.60 -0.61 -13.10
CA GLN A 26 -12.58 -1.41 -13.79
C GLN A 26 -11.61 -2.08 -12.79
N ALA A 27 -11.08 -1.34 -11.82
CA ALA A 27 -10.23 -1.90 -10.77
C ALA A 27 -10.90 -3.07 -10.03
N LYS A 28 -12.18 -2.93 -9.69
CA LYS A 28 -12.96 -3.98 -9.02
C LYS A 28 -13.13 -5.23 -9.89
N GLN A 29 -13.40 -5.05 -11.19
CA GLN A 29 -13.52 -6.16 -12.14
C GLN A 29 -12.19 -6.89 -12.32
N MET A 30 -11.09 -6.15 -12.52
CA MET A 30 -9.74 -6.73 -12.65
C MET A 30 -9.35 -7.56 -11.42
N ILE A 31 -9.52 -7.01 -10.22
CA ILE A 31 -9.22 -7.74 -8.99
C ILE A 31 -10.14 -8.94 -8.82
N ALA A 32 -11.42 -8.85 -9.20
CA ALA A 32 -12.34 -9.99 -9.12
C ALA A 32 -11.95 -11.14 -10.06
N GLU A 33 -11.45 -10.84 -11.25
CA GLU A 33 -10.99 -11.83 -12.23
C GLU A 33 -9.65 -12.48 -11.81
N LEU A 34 -8.71 -11.69 -11.27
CA LEU A 34 -7.37 -12.16 -10.94
C LEU A 34 -7.25 -12.85 -9.57
N LEU A 35 -8.08 -12.46 -8.60
CA LEU A 35 -7.94 -12.91 -7.22
C LEU A 35 -8.04 -14.44 -7.02
N PRO A 36 -8.92 -15.18 -7.73
CA PRO A 36 -8.97 -16.64 -7.62
C PRO A 36 -7.68 -17.35 -8.03
N HIS A 37 -6.91 -16.76 -8.96
CA HIS A 37 -5.67 -17.31 -9.52
C HIS A 37 -4.41 -16.79 -8.81
N LEU A 38 -4.57 -16.15 -7.65
CA LEU A 38 -3.44 -15.55 -6.93
C LEU A 38 -2.34 -16.57 -6.60
N GLU A 39 -2.73 -17.78 -6.20
CA GLU A 39 -1.79 -18.86 -5.88
C GLU A 39 -1.01 -19.33 -7.12
N GLU A 40 -1.67 -19.43 -8.28
CA GLU A 40 -1.02 -19.75 -9.55
C GLU A 40 0.03 -18.69 -9.92
N PHE A 41 -0.27 -17.40 -9.72
CA PHE A 41 0.70 -16.34 -10.01
C PHE A 41 1.91 -16.38 -9.07
N LEU A 42 1.72 -16.78 -7.81
CA LEU A 42 2.82 -17.02 -6.87
C LEU A 42 3.67 -18.22 -7.32
N ALA A 43 3.03 -19.33 -7.70
CA ALA A 43 3.71 -20.54 -8.15
C ALA A 43 4.53 -20.34 -9.44
N VAL A 44 4.01 -19.56 -10.39
CA VAL A 44 4.73 -19.21 -11.63
C VAL A 44 5.83 -18.16 -11.40
N GLY A 45 5.82 -17.49 -10.24
CA GLY A 45 6.80 -16.46 -9.90
C GLY A 45 6.47 -15.05 -10.45
N HIS A 46 5.24 -14.82 -10.90
CA HIS A 46 4.77 -13.53 -11.41
C HIS A 46 4.38 -12.56 -10.28
N MET A 47 5.29 -12.39 -9.32
CA MET A 47 5.08 -11.60 -8.11
C MET A 47 4.71 -10.14 -8.39
N GLY A 48 5.18 -9.57 -9.49
CA GLY A 48 4.83 -8.22 -9.90
C GLY A 48 3.32 -8.04 -10.08
N VAL A 49 2.62 -9.04 -10.61
CA VAL A 49 1.15 -9.01 -10.74
C VAL A 49 0.51 -8.96 -9.37
N VAL A 50 0.94 -9.80 -8.43
CA VAL A 50 0.40 -9.87 -7.06
C VAL A 50 0.63 -8.56 -6.30
N VAL A 51 1.82 -7.97 -6.40
CA VAL A 51 2.11 -6.65 -5.80
C VAL A 51 1.21 -5.57 -6.39
N ARG A 52 1.05 -5.52 -7.71
CA ARG A 52 0.17 -4.53 -8.36
C ARG A 52 -1.30 -4.73 -7.99
N MET A 53 -1.75 -5.97 -7.80
CA MET A 53 -3.08 -6.24 -7.27
C MET A 53 -3.26 -5.65 -5.86
N ALA A 54 -2.25 -5.78 -5.00
CA ALA A 54 -2.28 -5.22 -3.64
C ALA A 54 -2.29 -3.68 -3.66
N GLU A 55 -1.46 -3.07 -4.50
CA GLU A 55 -1.43 -1.61 -4.68
C GLU A 55 -2.78 -1.06 -5.18
N VAL A 56 -3.41 -1.73 -6.16
CA VAL A 56 -4.74 -1.37 -6.65
C VAL A 56 -5.81 -1.55 -5.57
N ALA A 57 -5.72 -2.63 -4.78
CA ALA A 57 -6.62 -2.88 -3.65
C ALA A 57 -6.51 -1.78 -2.57
N VAL A 58 -5.29 -1.28 -2.29
CA VAL A 58 -5.06 -0.13 -1.41
C VAL A 58 -5.63 1.15 -2.04
N ARG A 59 -5.21 1.48 -3.26
CA ARG A 59 -5.56 2.75 -3.94
C ARG A 59 -7.07 2.97 -4.06
N PHE A 60 -7.84 1.92 -4.32
CA PHE A 60 -9.29 2.02 -4.49
C PHE A 60 -10.10 1.52 -3.29
N GLU A 61 -9.43 1.03 -2.24
CA GLU A 61 -10.07 0.44 -1.05
C GLU A 61 -11.04 -0.70 -1.41
N ILE A 62 -10.60 -1.62 -2.26
CA ILE A 62 -11.43 -2.71 -2.78
C ILE A 62 -10.86 -4.08 -2.40
N LYS A 63 -11.73 -4.99 -1.97
CA LYS A 63 -11.45 -6.42 -1.79
C LYS A 63 -10.20 -6.76 -0.93
N GLN A 64 -9.64 -5.82 -0.17
CA GLN A 64 -8.43 -5.98 0.66
C GLN A 64 -8.52 -7.19 1.62
N LYS A 65 -9.63 -7.33 2.37
CA LYS A 65 -9.84 -8.48 3.26
C LYS A 65 -9.82 -9.83 2.52
N ARG A 66 -10.44 -9.88 1.35
CA ARG A 66 -10.44 -11.09 0.51
C ARG A 66 -9.04 -11.39 -0.03
N MET A 67 -8.31 -10.36 -0.43
CA MET A 67 -6.93 -10.51 -0.89
C MET A 67 -5.99 -11.00 0.21
N LEU A 68 -6.08 -10.43 1.41
CA LEU A 68 -5.29 -10.89 2.55
C LEU A 68 -5.61 -12.36 2.89
N LYS A 69 -6.88 -12.75 2.87
CA LYS A 69 -7.26 -14.16 3.08
C LYS A 69 -6.68 -15.09 2.01
N ALA A 70 -6.74 -14.69 0.73
CA ALA A 70 -6.16 -15.48 -0.36
C ALA A 70 -4.64 -15.61 -0.25
N LEU A 71 -3.94 -14.53 0.16
CA LEU A 71 -2.50 -14.57 0.43
C LEU A 71 -2.17 -15.52 1.56
N LEU A 72 -2.87 -15.42 2.69
CA LEU A 72 -2.66 -16.32 3.82
C LEU A 72 -2.89 -17.77 3.44
N ARG A 73 -3.92 -18.06 2.63
CA ARG A 73 -4.14 -19.39 2.08
C ARG A 73 -2.98 -19.86 1.23
N ALA A 74 -2.52 -19.03 0.29
CA ALA A 74 -1.44 -19.40 -0.63
C ALA A 74 -0.08 -19.61 0.05
N PHE A 75 0.15 -18.98 1.22
CA PHE A 75 1.35 -19.23 2.04
C PHE A 75 1.16 -20.36 3.08
N HIS A 76 -0.01 -21.01 3.11
CA HIS A 76 -0.39 -22.04 4.08
C HIS A 76 -0.44 -21.52 5.53
N CYS A 77 -0.94 -20.29 5.72
CA CYS A 77 -1.05 -19.59 7.01
C CYS A 77 -2.51 -19.32 7.40
N GLU A 78 -3.41 -20.31 7.23
CA GLU A 78 -4.83 -20.11 7.57
C GLU A 78 -5.10 -20.22 9.08
N GLY A 79 -4.39 -21.11 9.77
CA GLY A 79 -4.54 -21.32 11.20
C GLY A 79 -4.02 -20.15 12.04
N LYS A 80 -4.38 -20.14 13.34
CA LYS A 80 -4.05 -19.01 14.23
C LYS A 80 -2.58 -18.95 14.58
N ASP A 81 -1.93 -20.10 14.72
CA ASP A 81 -0.54 -20.18 15.14
C ASP A 81 0.39 -19.88 13.97
N GLU A 82 0.08 -20.40 12.79
CA GLU A 82 0.80 -20.19 11.52
C GLU A 82 0.71 -18.74 11.04
N GLN A 83 -0.39 -18.05 11.37
CA GLN A 83 -0.53 -16.61 11.10
C GLN A 83 0.57 -15.78 11.78
N SER A 84 1.15 -16.24 12.89
CA SER A 84 2.28 -15.56 13.55
C SER A 84 3.53 -15.53 12.68
N SER A 85 3.68 -16.47 11.75
CA SER A 85 4.82 -16.58 10.83
C SER A 85 4.58 -15.92 9.46
N ALA A 86 3.39 -15.36 9.21
CA ALA A 86 3.01 -14.82 7.91
C ALA A 86 3.99 -13.78 7.35
N VAL A 87 4.53 -12.87 8.18
CA VAL A 87 5.50 -11.85 7.76
C VAL A 87 6.80 -12.47 7.28
N VAL A 88 7.29 -13.50 7.96
CA VAL A 88 8.52 -14.21 7.58
C VAL A 88 8.31 -14.93 6.26
N LEU A 89 7.19 -15.64 6.11
CA LEU A 89 6.85 -16.40 4.92
C LEU A 89 6.65 -15.52 3.68
N ILE A 90 5.97 -14.37 3.85
CA ILE A 90 5.84 -13.37 2.78
C ILE A 90 7.21 -12.77 2.45
N CYS A 91 8.05 -12.47 3.44
CA CYS A 91 9.39 -11.93 3.21
C CYS A 91 10.31 -12.92 2.49
N SER A 92 10.24 -14.21 2.79
CA SER A 92 11.03 -15.26 2.14
C SER A 92 10.41 -15.75 0.83
N LEU A 93 9.13 -15.46 0.59
CA LEU A 93 8.30 -16.06 -0.48
C LEU A 93 8.33 -17.59 -0.45
N THR A 94 8.19 -18.17 0.73
CA THR A 94 8.10 -19.62 0.95
C THR A 94 6.81 -19.96 1.66
N THR A 95 6.21 -21.10 1.35
CA THR A 95 5.06 -21.61 2.11
C THR A 95 5.49 -22.07 3.51
N TYR A 96 4.54 -22.13 4.43
CA TYR A 96 4.76 -22.59 5.81
C TYR A 96 5.50 -23.94 5.85
N ASP A 97 5.03 -24.89 5.04
CA ASP A 97 5.57 -26.25 4.94
C ASP A 97 7.04 -26.28 4.54
N ILE A 98 7.41 -25.50 3.51
CA ILE A 98 8.79 -25.43 3.03
C ILE A 98 9.68 -24.73 4.05
N PHE A 99 9.16 -23.71 4.71
CA PHE A 99 9.95 -22.90 5.64
C PHE A 99 10.26 -23.62 6.94
N PHE A 100 9.27 -24.31 7.53
CA PHE A 100 9.42 -25.06 8.78
C PHE A 100 9.76 -26.54 8.58
N GLY A 101 9.70 -27.03 7.34
CA GLY A 101 10.01 -28.42 7.00
C GLY A 101 8.92 -29.41 7.38
N THR A 102 7.68 -28.95 7.62
CA THR A 102 6.52 -29.83 7.75
C THR A 102 6.19 -30.38 6.36
N LYS A 103 6.48 -31.65 6.11
CA LYS A 103 5.98 -32.32 4.91
C LYS A 103 4.44 -32.31 4.96
N PRO A 104 3.74 -32.01 3.86
CA PRO A 104 2.29 -32.15 3.82
C PRO A 104 1.93 -33.63 3.96
N ASP A 105 0.97 -33.93 4.83
CA ASP A 105 0.41 -35.25 5.17
C ASP A 105 0.59 -36.33 4.08
N GLU A 106 1.66 -37.11 4.18
CA GLU A 106 1.68 -38.48 3.64
C GLU A 106 0.86 -39.32 4.61
N LYS A 107 -0.33 -39.74 4.17
CA LYS A 107 -1.13 -40.77 4.84
C LYS A 107 -0.22 -41.94 5.18
N GLU A 108 -0.35 -42.40 6.41
CA GLU A 108 0.27 -43.60 6.98
C GLU A 108 0.42 -44.72 5.93
N GLU A 109 1.66 -45.01 5.55
CA GLU A 109 2.04 -46.38 5.20
C GLU A 109 3.26 -46.76 6.06
N ASP A 110 3.06 -47.86 6.78
CA ASP A 110 3.89 -48.38 7.84
C ASP A 110 5.36 -48.53 7.45
N ASN A 111 6.24 -47.97 8.29
CA ASN A 111 7.48 -48.66 8.62
C ASN A 111 7.97 -48.23 10.01
N GLU A 112 7.68 -49.10 10.98
CA GLU A 112 8.30 -49.09 12.30
C GLU A 112 9.81 -49.27 12.18
N GLU A 113 10.60 -48.36 12.76
CA GLU A 113 11.63 -48.67 13.77
C GLU A 113 12.56 -47.46 14.01
N LYS A 114 12.16 -46.59 14.95
CA LYS A 114 12.91 -46.20 16.17
C LYS A 114 12.40 -44.88 16.74
N LYS A 115 11.59 -45.00 17.79
CA LYS A 115 11.26 -43.91 18.73
C LYS A 115 12.32 -43.81 19.82
N THR A 116 12.99 -42.67 19.89
CA THR A 116 13.61 -42.00 21.06
C THR A 116 13.89 -40.59 20.54
N SER A 117 13.43 -39.46 21.07
CA SER A 117 12.90 -39.04 22.37
C SER A 117 12.39 -37.59 22.16
N VAL A 118 11.39 -37.16 22.93
CA VAL A 118 11.01 -35.76 23.25
C VAL A 118 11.75 -34.65 22.46
N GLU A 119 11.08 -33.99 21.52
CA GLU A 119 11.51 -32.70 20.95
C GLU A 119 10.23 -31.88 20.71
N GLU A 120 9.95 -30.88 21.55
CA GLU A 120 10.39 -29.49 21.41
C GLU A 120 9.85 -28.84 20.13
N SER A 121 9.23 -27.68 20.31
CA SER A 121 8.81 -26.68 19.32
C SER A 121 9.47 -26.81 17.93
N PRO A 122 8.71 -26.57 16.83
CA PRO A 122 9.21 -26.77 15.47
C PRO A 122 10.56 -26.06 15.28
N PRO A 123 11.50 -26.67 14.53
CA PRO A 123 12.88 -26.19 14.43
C PRO A 123 12.87 -24.72 14.04
N SER A 124 13.57 -23.88 14.80
CA SER A 124 13.55 -22.43 14.65
C SER A 124 14.18 -22.01 13.30
N ALA A 125 13.42 -22.15 12.22
CA ALA A 125 13.78 -21.65 10.91
C ALA A 125 13.81 -20.11 11.02
N LYS A 126 15.01 -19.55 11.03
CA LYS A 126 15.21 -18.09 11.12
C LYS A 126 15.21 -17.48 9.72
N LEU A 127 14.68 -16.26 9.61
CA LEU A 127 14.74 -15.48 8.38
C LEU A 127 16.20 -15.18 8.01
N LYS A 128 16.75 -15.88 7.00
CA LYS A 128 18.15 -15.69 6.54
C LYS A 128 18.28 -14.72 5.37
N SER A 129 17.29 -14.69 4.49
CA SER A 129 17.27 -13.85 3.29
C SER A 129 15.88 -13.28 3.07
N ILE A 130 15.83 -12.09 2.46
CA ILE A 130 14.59 -11.36 2.22
C ILE A 130 14.45 -11.19 0.71
N ASN A 131 13.32 -11.66 0.20
CA ASN A 131 12.95 -11.48 -1.19
C ASN A 131 12.48 -10.04 -1.43
N PHE A 132 12.93 -9.45 -2.54
CA PHE A 132 12.54 -8.11 -2.95
C PHE A 132 11.01 -7.96 -3.09
N HIS A 133 10.37 -8.89 -3.80
CA HIS A 133 8.93 -8.82 -4.04
C HIS A 133 8.12 -9.10 -2.78
N GLY A 134 8.61 -9.98 -1.91
CA GLY A 134 7.99 -10.27 -0.61
C GLY A 134 7.93 -9.05 0.30
N ALA A 135 9.06 -8.37 0.49
CA ALA A 135 9.11 -7.14 1.28
C ALA A 135 8.33 -5.98 0.64
N LEU A 136 8.34 -5.87 -0.69
CA LEU A 136 7.52 -4.88 -1.41
C LEU A 136 6.02 -5.15 -1.24
N LEU A 137 5.60 -6.41 -1.30
CA LEU A 137 4.23 -6.82 -1.02
C LEU A 137 3.88 -6.44 0.43
N LEU A 138 4.69 -6.82 1.40
CA LEU A 138 4.44 -6.53 2.81
C LEU A 138 4.31 -5.02 3.09
N LYS A 139 5.17 -4.21 2.47
CA LYS A 139 5.06 -2.74 2.50
C LYS A 139 3.67 -2.25 2.10
N THR A 140 3.11 -2.81 1.02
CA THR A 140 1.74 -2.44 0.56
C THR A 140 0.64 -3.01 1.44
N LEU A 141 0.84 -4.21 2.00
CA LEU A 141 -0.16 -4.86 2.85
C LEU A 141 -0.36 -4.12 4.18
N PHE A 142 0.66 -3.46 4.73
CA PHE A 142 0.50 -2.64 5.94
C PHE A 142 -0.41 -1.42 5.75
N ASP A 143 -0.64 -0.98 4.51
CA ASP A 143 -1.59 0.11 4.19
C ASP A 143 -3.03 -0.40 3.94
N PHE A 144 -3.30 -1.71 4.13
CA PHE A 144 -4.67 -2.22 4.09
C PHE A 144 -5.49 -1.63 5.24
N GLN A 145 -6.81 -1.56 5.09
CA GLN A 145 -7.73 -1.07 6.14
C GLN A 145 -7.64 -1.90 7.43
N ASP A 146 -7.33 -3.19 7.31
CA ASP A 146 -7.20 -4.10 8.45
C ASP A 146 -5.98 -5.03 8.25
N PRO A 147 -4.77 -4.57 8.64
CA PRO A 147 -3.55 -5.36 8.57
C PRO A 147 -3.30 -6.18 9.84
N SER A 148 -4.29 -6.33 10.73
CA SER A 148 -4.11 -6.85 12.10
C SER A 148 -3.36 -8.18 12.19
N LYS A 149 -3.62 -9.10 11.24
CA LYS A 149 -2.93 -10.39 11.18
C LYS A 149 -1.42 -10.25 10.91
N LEU A 150 -1.06 -9.36 9.98
CA LEU A 150 0.35 -9.09 9.65
C LEU A 150 1.04 -8.28 10.75
N VAL A 151 0.31 -7.38 11.40
CA VAL A 151 0.80 -6.62 12.55
C VAL A 151 1.19 -7.57 13.69
N ASN A 152 0.30 -8.51 14.05
CA ASN A 152 0.60 -9.48 15.10
C ASN A 152 1.76 -10.39 14.69
N SER A 153 1.82 -10.82 13.43
CA SER A 153 2.94 -11.61 12.89
C SER A 153 4.29 -10.87 12.93
N LEU A 154 4.32 -9.57 12.66
CA LEU A 154 5.55 -8.77 12.77
C LEU A 154 6.01 -8.66 14.23
N LEU A 155 5.06 -8.53 15.16
CA LEU A 155 5.34 -8.39 16.59
C LEU A 155 5.72 -9.71 17.27
N SER A 156 5.35 -10.86 16.69
CA SER A 156 5.79 -12.19 17.16
C SER A 156 7.19 -12.57 16.70
N LEU A 157 7.83 -11.79 15.83
CA LEU A 157 9.20 -12.06 15.40
C LEU A 157 10.19 -11.92 16.55
N SER A 158 11.21 -12.76 16.55
CA SER A 158 12.33 -12.63 17.48
C SER A 158 13.15 -11.37 17.18
N LEU A 159 13.85 -10.86 18.18
CA LEU A 159 14.72 -9.68 18.03
C LEU A 159 15.74 -9.87 16.90
N GLU A 160 16.29 -11.08 16.73
CA GLU A 160 17.25 -11.38 15.67
C GLU A 160 16.64 -11.25 14.26
N GLU A 161 15.39 -11.70 14.08
CA GLU A 161 14.68 -11.60 12.82
C GLU A 161 14.28 -10.17 12.49
N VAL A 162 13.82 -9.41 13.49
CA VAL A 162 13.53 -7.98 13.33
C VAL A 162 14.80 -7.21 12.97
N MET A 163 15.94 -7.53 13.59
CA MET A 163 17.24 -6.93 13.24
C MET A 163 17.68 -7.30 11.82
N THR A 164 17.45 -8.55 11.39
CA THR A 164 17.73 -8.98 10.03
C THR A 164 16.87 -8.22 9.02
N LEU A 165 15.58 -8.06 9.32
CA LEU A 165 14.63 -7.31 8.50
C LEU A 165 14.98 -5.81 8.44
N ALA A 166 15.35 -5.20 9.57
CA ALA A 166 15.69 -3.78 9.66
C ALA A 166 17.00 -3.41 8.94
N ASN A 167 17.96 -4.32 8.89
CA ASN A 167 19.25 -4.08 8.22
C ASN A 167 19.24 -4.45 6.73
N ALA A 168 18.23 -5.19 6.27
CA ALA A 168 18.09 -5.54 4.87
C ALA A 168 17.63 -4.33 4.02
N PRO A 169 18.21 -4.12 2.82
CA PRO A 169 17.87 -2.97 1.96
C PRO A 169 16.40 -2.81 1.59
N ILE A 170 15.68 -3.92 1.42
CA ILE A 170 14.24 -3.90 1.10
C ILE A 170 13.37 -4.16 2.34
N GLY A 171 13.88 -4.92 3.31
CA GLY A 171 13.18 -5.23 4.56
C GLY A 171 12.98 -4.00 5.44
N SER A 172 13.97 -3.09 5.46
CA SER A 172 13.88 -1.83 6.21
C SER A 172 12.64 -1.02 5.79
N TYR A 173 12.34 -0.96 4.50
CA TYR A 173 11.16 -0.27 3.98
C TYR A 173 9.83 -0.91 4.43
N ALA A 174 9.80 -2.21 4.69
CA ALA A 174 8.61 -2.87 5.22
C ALA A 174 8.36 -2.46 6.69
N ILE A 175 9.41 -2.41 7.51
CA ILE A 175 9.33 -1.89 8.89
C ILE A 175 8.95 -0.40 8.89
N GLU A 176 9.54 0.39 8.00
CA GLU A 176 9.17 1.80 7.87
C GLU A 176 7.70 1.98 7.47
N ALA A 177 7.18 1.16 6.55
CA ALA A 177 5.78 1.20 6.16
C ALA A 177 4.86 0.82 7.32
N PHE A 178 5.21 -0.19 8.12
CA PHE A 178 4.49 -0.51 9.35
C PHE A 178 4.41 0.69 10.31
N LEU A 179 5.53 1.37 10.55
CA LEU A 179 5.58 2.53 11.46
C LEU A 179 4.83 3.75 10.90
N LYS A 180 4.84 3.95 9.57
CA LYS A 180 4.20 5.08 8.88
C LYS A 180 2.72 4.85 8.54
N SER A 181 2.26 3.59 8.52
CA SER A 181 0.90 3.24 8.13
C SER A 181 -0.13 3.87 9.07
N ARG A 182 -1.24 4.38 8.49
CA ARG A 182 -2.37 4.93 9.26
C ARG A 182 -3.26 3.85 9.85
N SER A 183 -3.30 2.68 9.20
CA SER A 183 -4.14 1.57 9.61
C SER A 183 -3.59 0.80 10.81
N VAL A 184 -2.30 0.96 11.11
CA VAL A 184 -1.65 0.35 12.28
C VAL A 184 -1.84 1.24 13.51
N PRO A 185 -2.46 0.73 14.61
CA PRO A 185 -2.62 1.48 15.84
C PRO A 185 -1.28 1.91 16.46
N SER A 186 -1.25 3.06 17.14
CA SER A 186 -0.04 3.58 17.81
C SER A 186 0.51 2.61 18.86
N GLU A 187 -0.37 1.93 19.60
CA GLU A 187 -0.01 0.91 20.59
C GLU A 187 0.87 -0.20 19.97
N LYS A 188 0.48 -0.71 18.81
CA LYS A 188 1.23 -1.76 18.10
C LYS A 188 2.59 -1.25 17.58
N LYS A 189 2.67 0.02 17.20
CA LYS A 189 3.95 0.66 16.85
C LYS A 189 4.87 0.79 18.05
N HIS A 190 4.32 1.13 19.21
CA HIS A 190 5.07 1.19 20.46
C HIS A 190 5.59 -0.18 20.88
N MET A 191 4.81 -1.26 20.75
CA MET A 191 5.29 -2.61 21.00
C MET A 191 6.52 -2.97 20.16
N LEU A 192 6.54 -2.59 18.88
CA LEU A 192 7.73 -2.82 18.04
C LEU A 192 8.94 -2.02 18.52
N ILE A 193 8.73 -0.77 18.96
CA ILE A 193 9.80 0.08 19.51
C ILE A 193 10.33 -0.52 20.82
N GLU A 194 9.46 -1.06 21.66
CA GLU A 194 9.86 -1.76 22.89
C GLU A 194 10.66 -3.02 22.59
N ASN A 195 10.25 -3.82 21.60
CA ASN A 195 11.00 -5.01 21.16
C ASN A 195 12.42 -4.65 20.69
N LEU A 196 12.61 -3.48 20.08
CA LEU A 196 13.91 -2.99 19.59
C LEU A 196 14.79 -2.33 20.66
N LYS A 197 14.28 -2.16 21.89
CA LYS A 197 15.03 -1.54 22.98
C LYS A 197 16.31 -2.32 23.29
N GLY A 198 17.41 -1.60 23.52
CA GLY A 198 18.74 -2.18 23.72
C GLY A 198 19.51 -2.44 22.41
N THR A 199 18.89 -2.25 21.24
CA THR A 199 19.54 -2.45 19.93
C THR A 199 19.67 -1.19 19.08
N PHE A 200 19.15 -0.04 19.54
CA PHE A 200 19.14 1.19 18.75
C PHE A 200 20.55 1.67 18.35
N PRO A 201 21.58 1.63 19.22
CA PRO A 201 22.94 1.99 18.84
C PRO A 201 23.53 1.10 17.75
N LYS A 202 23.24 -0.20 17.79
CA LYS A 202 23.69 -1.16 16.77
C LYS A 202 23.02 -0.86 15.43
N LEU A 203 21.70 -0.69 15.41
CA LEU A 203 20.96 -0.34 14.19
C LEU A 203 21.38 1.01 13.62
N ALA A 204 21.63 2.01 14.45
CA ALA A 204 22.04 3.34 14.01
C ALA A 204 23.42 3.36 13.33
N CYS A 205 24.27 2.35 13.58
CA CYS A 205 25.54 2.18 12.90
C CYS A 205 25.40 1.56 11.50
N GLU A 206 24.28 0.92 11.20
CA GLU A 206 24.03 0.26 9.93
C GLU A 206 23.40 1.20 8.90
N LYS A 207 23.69 0.99 7.62
CA LYS A 207 23.19 1.86 6.54
C LYS A 207 21.66 1.91 6.53
N GLN A 208 21.00 0.75 6.50
CA GLN A 208 19.54 0.65 6.43
C GLN A 208 18.90 0.80 7.81
N GLY A 209 19.53 0.20 8.84
CA GLY A 209 19.09 0.32 10.22
C GLY A 209 18.99 1.77 10.69
N SER A 210 19.88 2.66 10.25
CA SER A 210 19.84 4.09 10.61
C SER A 210 18.53 4.78 10.23
N HIS A 211 17.97 4.44 9.06
CA HIS A 211 16.68 4.95 8.60
C HIS A 211 15.50 4.37 9.41
N VAL A 212 15.60 3.11 9.82
CA VAL A 212 14.61 2.47 10.69
C VAL A 212 14.60 3.15 12.06
N VAL A 213 15.76 3.35 12.70
CA VAL A 213 15.87 4.06 13.99
C VAL A 213 15.28 5.46 13.90
N GLU A 214 15.63 6.20 12.85
CA GLU A 214 15.09 7.54 12.63
C GLU A 214 13.57 7.52 12.42
N THR A 215 13.03 6.51 11.76
CA THR A 215 11.59 6.33 11.57
C THR A 215 10.88 5.96 12.87
N CYS A 216 11.46 5.05 13.67
CA CYS A 216 10.98 4.72 15.02
C CYS A 216 10.89 5.99 15.86
N TRP A 217 11.98 6.76 15.94
CA TRP A 217 12.00 8.02 16.69
C TRP A 217 10.98 9.03 16.16
N ARG A 218 10.86 9.18 14.83
CA ARG A 218 9.89 10.12 14.24
C ARG A 218 8.44 9.76 14.53
N GLN A 219 8.08 8.48 14.56
CA GLN A 219 6.70 8.02 14.75
C GLN A 219 6.34 7.73 16.20
N ALA A 220 7.33 7.63 17.09
CA ALA A 220 7.15 7.42 18.52
C ALA A 220 6.46 8.61 19.22
N GLU A 221 5.69 8.29 20.27
CA GLU A 221 5.29 9.26 21.28
C GLU A 221 6.47 9.76 22.11
N VAL A 222 6.26 10.87 22.85
CA VAL A 222 7.33 11.59 23.55
C VAL A 222 8.07 10.70 24.56
N THR A 223 7.36 9.82 25.28
CA THR A 223 7.94 8.85 26.23
C THR A 223 8.90 7.86 25.57
N TYR A 224 8.51 7.32 24.41
CA TYR A 224 9.33 6.39 23.64
C TYR A 224 10.49 7.10 22.95
N LYS A 225 10.29 8.34 22.48
CA LYS A 225 11.38 9.19 21.99
C LYS A 225 12.46 9.42 23.04
N GLU A 226 12.07 9.72 24.28
CA GLU A 226 13.01 9.87 25.39
C GLU A 226 13.82 8.60 25.61
N THR A 227 13.17 7.43 25.59
CA THR A 227 13.85 6.14 25.76
C THR A 227 14.88 5.89 24.63
N ILE A 228 14.48 6.10 23.37
CA ILE A 228 15.38 5.94 22.21
C ILE A 228 16.55 6.93 22.30
N THR A 229 16.26 8.21 22.54
CA THR A 229 17.28 9.27 22.62
C THR A 229 18.24 9.03 23.79
N GLN A 230 17.75 8.51 24.92
CA GLN A 230 18.59 8.15 26.06
C GLN A 230 19.55 7.01 25.73
N GLU A 231 19.07 5.96 25.06
CA GLU A 231 19.91 4.83 24.64
C GLU A 231 21.00 5.28 23.65
N LEU A 232 20.65 6.14 22.68
CA LEU A 232 21.61 6.74 21.75
C LEU A 232 22.63 7.65 22.47
N ALA A 233 22.22 8.35 23.53
CA ALA A 233 23.11 9.21 24.32
C ALA A 233 24.16 8.40 25.11
N LEU A 234 23.82 7.19 25.59
CA LEU A 234 24.75 6.32 26.30
C LEU A 234 25.85 5.79 25.37
N SER A 235 25.52 5.49 24.11
CA SER A 235 26.46 4.98 23.11
C SER A 235 27.00 6.06 22.15
N GLU A 236 27.00 7.33 22.56
CA GLU A 236 27.38 8.46 21.71
C GLU A 236 28.81 8.35 21.14
N GLN A 237 29.77 7.89 21.94
CA GLN A 237 31.16 7.72 21.48
C GLN A 237 31.26 6.75 20.30
N GLN A 238 30.54 5.62 20.37
CA GLN A 238 30.47 4.64 19.29
C GLN A 238 29.79 5.24 18.05
N LEU A 239 28.66 5.92 18.24
CA LEU A 239 27.88 6.49 17.15
C LEU A 239 28.60 7.66 16.44
N ASN A 240 29.40 8.44 17.15
CA ASN A 240 30.23 9.49 16.55
C ASN A 240 31.35 8.94 15.66
N GLY A 241 31.84 7.73 15.95
CA GLY A 241 32.79 7.01 15.12
C GLY A 241 32.21 6.53 13.78
N ASN A 242 30.89 6.37 13.68
CA ASN A 242 30.20 5.89 12.48
C ASN A 242 29.57 7.06 11.68
N PHE A 243 29.64 7.00 10.35
CA PHE A 243 29.01 8.00 9.49
C PHE A 243 27.49 8.09 9.68
N TYR A 244 26.79 6.95 9.71
CA TYR A 244 25.34 6.88 9.89
C TYR A 244 24.93 7.25 11.32
N GLY A 245 25.69 6.76 12.30
CA GLY A 245 25.47 7.06 13.72
C GLY A 245 25.47 8.57 14.00
N ARG A 246 26.41 9.33 13.45
CA ARG A 246 26.44 10.80 13.57
C ARG A 246 25.18 11.47 13.05
N ILE A 247 24.66 10.99 11.92
CA ILE A 247 23.43 11.53 11.32
C ILE A 247 22.23 11.23 12.23
N VAL A 248 22.14 10.01 12.76
CA VAL A 248 21.07 9.62 13.70
C VAL A 248 21.12 10.45 14.99
N LEU A 249 22.31 10.65 15.58
CA LEU A 249 22.49 11.49 16.77
C LEU A 249 21.97 12.92 16.56
N LYS A 250 22.28 13.50 15.39
CA LYS A 250 21.82 14.83 14.99
C LYS A 250 20.30 14.86 14.80
N ASN A 251 19.74 13.89 14.08
CA ASN A 251 18.32 13.87 13.74
C ASN A 251 17.43 13.59 14.96
N CYS A 252 17.89 12.75 15.89
CA CYS A 252 17.18 12.47 17.16
C CYS A 252 17.41 13.55 18.23
N GLY A 253 18.23 14.57 17.93
CA GLY A 253 18.47 15.71 18.81
C GLY A 253 19.18 15.34 20.13
N VAL A 254 20.06 14.34 20.12
CA VAL A 254 20.73 13.83 21.33
C VAL A 254 21.55 14.91 22.05
N GLU A 255 22.17 15.82 21.30
CA GLU A 255 22.93 16.95 21.87
C GLU A 255 22.06 17.87 22.72
N HIS A 256 20.83 18.17 22.26
CA HIS A 256 19.86 18.97 23.00
C HIS A 256 19.33 18.24 24.23
N PHE A 257 19.15 16.92 24.13
CA PHE A 257 18.73 16.08 25.25
C PHE A 257 19.77 16.04 26.38
N LYS A 258 21.06 15.87 26.06
CA LYS A 258 22.15 15.83 27.07
C LYS A 258 22.30 17.12 27.85
N ARG A 259 22.01 18.27 27.24
CA ARG A 259 22.04 19.58 27.92
C ARG A 259 20.90 19.76 28.94
N LYS A 260 20.07 18.73 29.17
CA LYS A 260 18.87 18.75 30.04
C LYS A 260 17.97 19.94 29.71
N ASP A 261 17.87 20.23 28.42
CA ASP A 261 17.18 21.41 27.96
C ASP A 261 15.66 21.14 28.08
N LYS A 262 14.98 21.86 28.98
CA LYS A 262 13.51 21.87 29.04
C LYS A 262 12.91 22.20 27.67
N THR A 263 13.63 22.93 26.82
CA THR A 263 13.19 23.23 25.47
C THR A 263 13.11 21.99 24.56
N TRP A 264 13.83 20.90 24.83
CA TRP A 264 13.72 19.67 24.03
C TRP A 264 12.33 19.04 24.22
N HIS A 265 11.92 18.82 25.47
CA HIS A 265 10.60 18.26 25.79
C HIS A 265 9.48 19.18 25.29
N GLU A 266 9.63 20.51 25.46
CA GLU A 266 8.66 21.45 24.93
C GLU A 266 8.58 21.46 23.40
N LYS A 267 9.71 21.36 22.69
CA LYS A 267 9.74 21.29 21.22
C LYS A 267 9.06 20.02 20.74
N GLU A 268 9.35 18.88 21.35
CA GLU A 268 8.75 17.60 21.00
C GLU A 268 7.26 17.53 21.34
N GLN A 269 6.84 18.05 22.49
CA GLN A 269 5.42 18.16 22.83
C GLN A 269 4.68 19.12 21.90
N LYS A 270 5.27 20.26 21.54
CA LYS A 270 4.70 21.20 20.56
C LYS A 270 4.58 20.53 19.18
N ALA A 271 5.58 19.76 18.75
CA ALA A 271 5.53 19.01 17.50
C ALA A 271 4.44 17.92 17.52
N ALA A 272 4.32 17.18 18.62
CA ALA A 272 3.28 16.17 18.80
C ALA A 272 1.88 16.80 18.79
N ARG A 273 1.66 17.92 19.48
CA ARG A 273 0.38 18.66 19.47
C ARG A 273 0.01 19.15 18.07
N LYS A 274 0.98 19.67 17.31
CA LYS A 274 0.76 20.08 15.91
C LYS A 274 0.34 18.91 15.03
N ARG A 275 0.96 17.73 15.21
CA ARG A 275 0.57 16.54 14.45
C ARG A 275 -0.84 16.08 14.80
N LYS A 276 -1.19 16.01 16.08
CA LYS A 276 -2.56 15.68 16.53
C LYS A 276 -3.60 16.63 15.95
N LEU A 277 -3.33 17.95 15.97
CA LEU A 277 -4.23 18.95 15.38
C LEU A 277 -4.38 18.76 13.87
N LEU A 278 -3.30 18.43 13.15
CA LEU A 278 -3.38 18.17 11.70
C LEU A 278 -4.15 16.87 11.40
N GLU A 279 -4.03 15.87 12.26
CA GLU A 279 -4.76 14.61 12.14
C GLU A 279 -6.26 14.82 12.33
N GLU A 280 -6.66 15.57 13.37
CA GLU A 280 -8.05 15.96 13.62
C GLU A 280 -8.66 16.73 12.44
N ILE A 281 -7.92 17.68 11.85
CA ILE A 281 -8.37 18.43 10.65
C ILE A 281 -8.55 17.50 9.43
N LEU A 282 -7.68 16.49 9.28
CA LEU A 282 -7.80 15.52 8.19
C LEU A 282 -9.01 14.61 8.39
N GLU A 283 -9.26 14.15 9.62
CA GLU A 283 -10.42 13.35 9.98
C GLU A 283 -11.73 14.12 9.75
N GLU A 284 -11.82 15.38 10.19
CA GLU A 284 -12.99 16.24 9.97
C GLU A 284 -13.30 16.41 8.48
N ARG A 285 -12.26 16.53 7.64
CA ARG A 285 -12.42 16.64 6.18
C ARG A 285 -12.92 15.33 5.57
N GLU A 286 -12.42 14.20 6.03
CA GLU A 286 -12.87 12.89 5.56
C GLU A 286 -14.33 12.60 5.95
N GLU A 287 -14.71 12.93 7.18
CA GLU A 287 -16.09 12.85 7.66
C GLU A 287 -17.01 13.78 6.88
N SER A 288 -16.61 15.03 6.67
CA SER A 288 -17.35 16.00 5.86
C SER A 288 -17.56 15.51 4.41
N ALA A 289 -16.56 14.85 3.81
CA ALA A 289 -16.68 14.25 2.49
C ALA A 289 -17.60 13.01 2.47
N LYS A 290 -17.61 12.21 3.54
CA LYS A 290 -18.57 11.09 3.72
C LYS A 290 -19.99 11.62 3.93
N HIS A 291 -20.17 12.67 4.72
CA HIS A 291 -21.46 13.36 4.92
C HIS A 291 -21.99 13.99 3.64
N ALA A 292 -21.14 14.63 2.83
CA ALA A 292 -21.55 15.18 1.53
C ALA A 292 -21.97 14.09 0.52
N LYS A 293 -21.30 12.92 0.52
CA LYS A 293 -21.73 11.76 -0.28
C LYS A 293 -23.06 11.17 0.20
N LYS A 294 -23.26 11.10 1.52
CA LYS A 294 -24.51 10.61 2.13
C LYS A 294 -25.68 11.59 1.89
N ALA A 295 -25.41 12.90 1.90
CA ALA A 295 -26.38 13.96 1.61
C ALA A 295 -26.87 13.90 0.14
N LYS A 296 -25.96 13.69 -0.83
CA LYS A 296 -26.34 13.47 -2.25
C LYS A 296 -27.23 12.24 -2.44
N LEU A 297 -26.92 11.13 -1.77
CA LEU A 297 -27.76 9.92 -1.79
C LEU A 297 -29.15 10.13 -1.14
N THR A 298 -29.28 11.07 -0.20
CA THR A 298 -30.59 11.41 0.40
C THR A 298 -31.41 12.42 -0.42
N GLU A 299 -30.78 13.32 -1.18
CA GLU A 299 -31.49 14.21 -2.12
C GLU A 299 -32.05 13.44 -3.32
N ASP A 300 -31.31 12.47 -3.86
CA ASP A 300 -31.79 11.58 -4.93
C ASP A 300 -32.98 10.70 -4.50
N ASN A 301 -33.12 10.44 -3.19
CA ASN A 301 -34.28 9.74 -2.61
C ASN A 301 -35.46 10.66 -2.27
N LYS A 302 -35.29 11.98 -2.36
CA LYS A 302 -36.36 12.96 -2.14
C LYS A 302 -37.03 13.35 -3.46
N SER A 303 -36.28 13.38 -4.56
CA SER A 303 -36.80 13.56 -5.92
C SER A 303 -37.71 12.41 -6.37
N THR A 304 -37.51 11.19 -5.84
CA THR A 304 -38.40 10.04 -6.09
C THR A 304 -39.73 10.09 -5.32
N LYS A 305 -39.85 10.91 -4.26
CA LYS A 305 -41.11 11.11 -3.52
C LYS A 305 -42.06 12.15 -4.11
N LEU A 306 -41.56 13.06 -4.95
CA LEU A 306 -42.36 14.09 -5.66
C LEU A 306 -42.87 13.61 -7.03
N ALA A 307 -42.40 12.45 -7.50
CA ALA A 307 -42.82 11.84 -8.76
C ALA A 307 -44.34 11.52 -8.86
N PRO A 308 -45.03 11.09 -7.78
CA PRO A 308 -46.47 10.83 -7.85
C PRO A 308 -47.30 12.13 -7.97
N GLU A 309 -46.84 13.22 -7.37
CA GLU A 309 -47.56 14.50 -7.31
C GLU A 309 -47.46 15.26 -8.65
N MET A 310 -46.30 15.18 -9.33
CA MET A 310 -46.10 15.74 -10.67
C MET A 310 -46.80 14.96 -11.79
N ALA A 311 -47.11 13.67 -11.56
CA ALA A 311 -47.88 12.84 -12.49
C ALA A 311 -49.37 13.26 -12.54
N VAL A 312 -49.94 13.74 -11.43
CA VAL A 312 -51.32 14.26 -11.36
C VAL A 312 -51.48 15.54 -12.17
N LEU A 313 -50.41 16.33 -12.35
CA LEU A 313 -50.38 17.56 -13.15
C LEU A 313 -49.97 17.34 -14.62
N GLY A 314 -49.87 16.08 -15.07
CA GLY A 314 -49.62 15.74 -16.48
C GLY A 314 -48.14 15.76 -16.91
N PHE A 315 -47.19 15.89 -15.99
CA PHE A 315 -45.76 15.74 -16.29
C PHE A 315 -45.30 14.30 -16.06
N THR A 316 -45.42 13.44 -17.08
CA THR A 316 -44.77 12.13 -17.09
C THR A 316 -43.34 12.27 -17.62
N ALA A 317 -42.35 11.83 -16.85
CA ALA A 317 -40.97 11.69 -17.32
C ALA A 317 -40.92 10.59 -18.41
N SER A 318 -41.05 10.99 -19.68
CA SER A 318 -40.85 10.09 -20.81
C SER A 318 -39.37 9.96 -21.11
N GLY A 319 -38.82 8.77 -20.88
CA GLY A 319 -37.40 8.47 -21.06
C GLY A 319 -37.08 6.98 -21.01
N LYS A 320 -37.78 6.19 -21.85
CA LYS A 320 -37.48 4.81 -22.30
C LYS A 320 -37.42 3.67 -21.25
N HIS A 321 -38.51 2.88 -21.30
CA HIS A 321 -38.66 1.44 -21.07
C HIS A 321 -38.39 0.87 -19.67
N ALA A 322 -39.50 0.74 -18.94
CA ALA A 322 -39.79 -0.33 -18.00
C ALA A 322 -40.22 -1.64 -18.72
N ALA A 323 -40.32 -2.72 -17.93
CA ALA A 323 -40.68 -4.12 -18.18
C ALA A 323 -39.44 -5.04 -18.33
N ASP A 324 -39.16 -6.02 -17.46
CA ASP A 324 -39.92 -6.59 -16.34
C ASP A 324 -38.99 -7.06 -15.23
N SER A 325 -39.52 -7.01 -14.01
CA SER A 325 -38.97 -7.60 -12.79
C SER A 325 -39.62 -8.96 -12.55
N GLU A 326 -38.83 -10.02 -12.42
CA GLU A 326 -39.15 -11.16 -11.56
C GLU A 326 -37.89 -11.56 -10.77
N ALA A 327 -38.03 -11.50 -9.45
CA ALA A 327 -37.22 -12.18 -8.43
C ALA A 327 -38.00 -13.46 -8.07
N GLU A 328 -37.48 -14.61 -7.67
CA GLU A 328 -36.15 -15.17 -7.32
C GLU A 328 -36.37 -16.71 -7.37
N ASP A 329 -35.34 -17.54 -7.58
CA ASP A 329 -34.89 -18.61 -6.63
C ASP A 329 -33.90 -19.60 -7.30
N ASP A 330 -32.97 -20.10 -6.48
CA ASP A 330 -31.87 -21.02 -6.78
C ASP A 330 -32.34 -22.45 -7.14
N ASN A 331 -31.67 -23.11 -8.11
CA ASN A 331 -30.93 -24.38 -7.93
C ASN A 331 -30.44 -25.03 -9.24
N ASP A 332 -29.46 -25.91 -9.04
CA ASP A 332 -28.51 -26.59 -9.92
C ASP A 332 -28.99 -27.39 -11.15
N ASP A 333 -28.00 -27.62 -12.02
CA ASP A 333 -27.68 -28.84 -12.82
C ASP A 333 -27.93 -28.89 -14.35
N VAL A 334 -26.79 -29.02 -15.06
CA VAL A 334 -26.44 -29.78 -16.29
C VAL A 334 -27.53 -30.06 -17.37
N ASN A 335 -27.36 -29.56 -18.60
CA ASN A 335 -26.72 -30.26 -19.75
C ASN A 335 -26.94 -29.58 -21.12
N GLU A 336 -26.08 -29.95 -22.07
CA GLU A 336 -26.03 -29.71 -23.52
C GLU A 336 -27.35 -29.47 -24.29
N SER A 337 -27.33 -28.58 -25.29
CA SER A 337 -27.19 -28.97 -26.71
C SER A 337 -27.56 -27.86 -27.71
N VAL A 338 -26.85 -27.92 -28.84
CA VAL A 338 -27.00 -27.35 -30.19
C VAL A 338 -28.43 -26.91 -30.60
N ASP A 339 -28.65 -25.90 -31.45
CA ASP A 339 -28.42 -25.98 -32.90
C ASP A 339 -28.69 -24.64 -33.61
N ALA A 340 -28.16 -24.56 -34.83
CA ALA A 340 -28.17 -23.43 -35.73
C ALA A 340 -29.43 -23.36 -36.60
N SER A 341 -29.74 -22.17 -37.14
CA SER A 341 -30.19 -21.89 -38.52
C SER A 341 -30.62 -20.43 -38.66
N PHE A 342 -29.88 -19.61 -39.41
CA PHE A 342 -30.11 -19.26 -40.83
C PHE A 342 -31.28 -18.27 -41.05
N GLU A 343 -30.99 -17.03 -41.47
CA GLU A 343 -31.01 -16.62 -42.90
C GLU A 343 -31.29 -15.10 -43.12
N ASN A 344 -30.22 -14.38 -43.47
CA ASN A 344 -30.09 -13.52 -44.66
C ASN A 344 -31.27 -12.62 -45.14
N LYS A 345 -31.09 -11.29 -45.15
CA LYS A 345 -31.57 -10.45 -46.28
C LYS A 345 -30.79 -9.15 -46.50
N LYS A 346 -30.56 -8.89 -47.79
CA LYS A 346 -29.66 -7.96 -48.46
C LYS A 346 -29.99 -6.45 -48.34
N ARG A 347 -28.90 -5.66 -48.26
CA ARG A 347 -28.51 -4.44 -49.02
C ARG A 347 -29.56 -3.36 -49.39
N LYS A 348 -29.20 -2.09 -49.10
CA LYS A 348 -29.12 -1.02 -50.12
C LYS A 348 -28.13 0.09 -49.73
N LYS A 349 -27.21 0.41 -50.66
CA LYS A 349 -26.35 1.60 -50.67
C LYS A 349 -27.14 2.80 -51.21
N HIS A 350 -26.89 4.00 -50.72
CA HIS A 350 -26.74 5.18 -51.57
C HIS A 350 -25.67 6.12 -51.01
N SER A 351 -24.82 6.55 -51.93
CA SER A 351 -23.73 7.51 -51.86
C SER A 351 -24.21 8.95 -51.90
N GLY A 352 -23.48 9.86 -51.26
CA GLY A 352 -23.59 11.31 -51.45
C GLY A 352 -22.45 12.04 -50.77
N SER A 353 -21.44 12.43 -51.55
CA SER A 353 -20.17 13.05 -51.14
C SER A 353 -20.33 14.54 -50.79
N SER A 354 -19.56 15.02 -49.81
CA SER A 354 -19.10 16.42 -49.75
C SER A 354 -17.69 16.47 -49.19
N LYS A 355 -16.72 16.74 -50.08
CA LYS A 355 -15.30 17.00 -49.79
C LYS A 355 -15.13 18.34 -49.07
N SER A 356 -14.21 18.43 -48.11
CA SER A 356 -13.18 19.48 -48.14
C SER A 356 -11.91 19.13 -47.35
N LYS A 357 -10.81 19.12 -48.11
CA LYS A 357 -9.44 19.57 -47.81
C LYS A 357 -8.60 18.86 -46.73
N THR A 358 -7.88 17.87 -47.26
CA THR A 358 -6.46 17.51 -47.06
C THR A 358 -5.53 18.59 -46.46
N LYS A 359 -4.75 18.20 -45.45
CA LYS A 359 -3.31 18.52 -45.35
C LYS A 359 -2.56 17.32 -44.76
N LYS A 360 -1.85 16.63 -45.64
CA LYS A 360 -0.80 15.65 -45.35
C LYS A 360 0.49 16.45 -45.14
N CYS A 361 1.25 16.16 -44.09
CA CYS A 361 2.71 16.31 -44.15
C CYS A 361 3.40 15.42 -43.12
N GLU A 362 4.43 14.76 -43.61
CA GLU A 362 5.45 14.01 -42.91
C GLU A 362 6.29 14.93 -42.01
N ARG A 363 6.90 14.39 -40.93
CA ARG A 363 8.37 14.29 -40.77
C ARG A 363 8.78 14.08 -39.31
N ASN A 364 9.85 13.29 -39.20
CA ASN A 364 10.76 13.14 -38.08
C ASN A 364 11.22 14.47 -37.46
N GLY A 365 11.48 14.42 -36.15
CA GLY A 365 12.64 15.02 -35.49
C GLY A 365 12.61 16.52 -35.15
N SER A 366 12.55 16.84 -33.85
CA SER A 366 13.49 17.72 -33.12
C SER A 366 12.89 18.14 -31.77
N SER A 367 13.60 17.81 -30.68
CA SER A 367 13.15 17.96 -29.28
C SER A 367 13.98 18.99 -28.50
N GLU A 368 14.42 20.08 -29.12
CA GLU A 368 15.30 21.06 -28.46
C GLU A 368 14.71 22.47 -28.34
N ALA A 369 13.70 22.84 -29.15
CA ALA A 369 13.08 24.16 -29.09
C ALA A 369 12.07 24.33 -27.95
N ASP A 370 11.34 23.26 -27.62
CA ASP A 370 10.35 23.26 -26.52
C ASP A 370 11.03 23.30 -25.14
N THR A 371 12.23 22.73 -25.01
CA THR A 371 13.00 22.78 -23.75
C THR A 371 13.60 24.15 -23.46
N LEU A 372 13.95 24.91 -24.51
CA LEU A 372 14.50 26.27 -24.38
C LEU A 372 13.43 27.27 -23.93
N THR A 373 12.23 27.18 -24.49
CA THR A 373 11.10 28.02 -24.11
C THR A 373 10.61 27.75 -22.68
N GLU A 374 10.66 26.49 -22.24
CA GLU A 374 10.32 26.12 -20.87
C GLU A 374 11.37 26.60 -19.85
N MET A 375 12.67 26.58 -20.19
CA MET A 375 13.73 27.15 -19.35
C MET A 375 13.67 28.68 -19.25
N GLU A 376 13.34 29.39 -20.33
CA GLU A 376 13.18 30.85 -20.31
C GLU A 376 12.01 31.29 -19.42
N PHE A 377 10.92 30.53 -19.42
CA PHE A 377 9.78 30.76 -18.54
C PHE A 377 10.15 30.60 -17.05
N ILE A 378 10.93 29.56 -16.72
CA ILE A 378 11.41 29.32 -15.35
C ILE A 378 12.37 30.43 -14.89
N ASP A 379 13.27 30.90 -15.75
CA ASP A 379 14.22 31.96 -15.39
C ASP A 379 13.53 33.32 -15.18
N SER A 380 12.49 33.61 -15.97
CA SER A 380 11.62 34.78 -15.78
C SER A 380 10.86 34.73 -14.44
N ALA A 381 10.33 33.56 -14.06
CA ALA A 381 9.67 33.36 -12.77
C ALA A 381 10.63 33.51 -11.57
N ILE A 382 11.88 33.04 -11.70
CA ILE A 382 12.92 33.20 -10.67
C ILE A 382 13.32 34.67 -10.51
N LYS A 383 13.43 35.43 -11.62
CA LYS A 383 13.72 36.87 -11.57
C LYS A 383 12.58 37.64 -10.90
N ALA A 384 11.32 37.32 -11.20
CA ALA A 384 10.16 37.95 -10.57
C ALA A 384 10.12 37.71 -9.05
N THR A 385 10.40 36.47 -8.60
CA THR A 385 10.41 36.15 -7.16
C THR A 385 11.57 36.81 -6.39
N LYS A 386 12.74 36.99 -7.03
CA LYS A 386 13.86 37.74 -6.45
C LYS A 386 13.56 39.24 -6.34
N ALA A 387 12.86 39.83 -7.32
CA ALA A 387 12.43 41.23 -7.27
C ALA A 387 11.44 41.50 -6.11
N VAL A 388 10.48 40.59 -5.89
CA VAL A 388 9.51 40.68 -4.77
C VAL A 388 10.19 40.52 -3.40
N LYS A 389 11.24 39.70 -3.30
CA LYS A 389 12.02 39.58 -2.06
C LYS A 389 12.87 40.83 -1.78
N LYS A 390 13.39 41.49 -2.83
CA LYS A 390 14.17 42.73 -2.69
C LYS A 390 13.28 43.91 -2.26
N SER A 391 12.09 44.06 -2.85
CA SER A 391 11.14 45.12 -2.48
C SER A 391 10.63 44.97 -1.04
N LYS A 392 10.34 43.73 -0.58
CA LYS A 392 9.99 43.45 0.82
C LYS A 392 11.12 43.77 1.80
N LYS A 393 12.40 43.59 1.40
CA LYS A 393 13.55 43.89 2.25
C LYS A 393 13.83 45.39 2.35
N GLU A 394 13.60 46.15 1.28
CA GLU A 394 13.69 47.62 1.27
C GLU A 394 12.54 48.27 2.04
N GLN A 395 11.31 47.74 1.95
CA GLN A 395 10.19 48.21 2.78
C GLN A 395 10.40 47.95 4.28
N LYS A 396 11.12 46.88 4.65
CA LYS A 396 11.44 46.58 6.05
C LYS A 396 12.55 47.47 6.61
N LYS A 397 13.49 47.93 5.76
CA LYS A 397 14.55 48.89 6.14
C LYS A 397 14.07 50.34 6.27
N LYS A 398 12.97 50.73 5.62
CA LYS A 398 12.37 52.07 5.78
C LYS A 398 11.43 52.21 6.99
N LYS A 399 11.21 51.14 7.76
CA LYS A 399 10.34 51.10 8.94
C LYS A 399 11.11 50.85 10.26
N GLN A 400 12.44 50.97 10.24
CA GLN A 400 13.31 50.92 11.42
C GLN A 400 14.02 52.23 11.61
#